data_AF-A0A0E0NKB1-F1
#
_entry.id   AF-A0A0E0NKB1-F1
#
_cell.length_a   1.000
_cell.length_b   1.000
_cell.length_c   1.000
_cell.angle_alpha   90.00
_cell.angle_beta   90.00
_cell.angle_gamma   90.00
#
_symmetry.space_group_name_H-M   'P 1'
#
loop_
_entity.id
_entity.type
_entity.pdbx_description
1 polymer ?
#
loop_
_entity_poly.entity_id
_entity_poly.type
_entity_poly.pdbx_seq_one_letter_code
_entity_poly.pdbx_strand_id
1 'polypeptide(L)'
;MKTVSLGAARPSSVKFRMPTRDNLVPIRVDVEVDGQRYRDAFTWNPCDPDSEIISFAKRTAKDLKLPANFVPQMLHSIQGQLAEFRSYEGEEMQIREKIVPLKIDLRINNTVIRDQFLWDIGNLDSDPEEFARTLCDDLNITDPEVGPAIAVSIREQLYEIASQSVSAMREAARVSKKGRRAPEFASNSKAMNNSLDLFKYFGSKGSVVRKRKEWYLYEPVVDVITNEEVGVTDATEEINSRNA
;
A
#
# COMPACT_ATOMS: atom_id res chain seq x y z
N MET A 1 1.01 18.24 -41.99
CA MET A 1 0.22 17.54 -40.95
C MET A 1 0.96 16.26 -40.59
N LYS A 2 1.59 16.19 -39.42
CA LYS A 2 2.22 14.96 -38.95
C LYS A 2 1.11 14.05 -38.40
N THR A 3 0.93 12.91 -39.02
CA THR A 3 0.05 11.85 -38.55
C THR A 3 0.58 11.37 -37.19
N VAL A 4 -0.17 11.65 -36.13
CA VAL A 4 0.06 11.03 -34.83
C VAL A 4 -0.31 9.57 -35.00
N SER A 5 0.69 8.68 -35.04
CA SER A 5 0.46 7.24 -34.98
C SER A 5 -0.34 6.94 -33.73
N LEU A 6 -1.56 6.42 -33.86
CA LEU A 6 -2.27 5.80 -32.74
C LEU A 6 -1.34 4.71 -32.20
N GLY A 7 -0.80 4.92 -31.00
CA GLY A 7 0.01 3.92 -30.31
C GLY A 7 -0.75 2.61 -30.20
N ALA A 8 -0.02 1.49 -30.26
CA ALA A 8 -0.58 0.16 -30.06
C ALA A 8 -1.49 0.14 -28.83
N ALA A 9 -2.65 -0.53 -28.94
CA ALA A 9 -3.58 -0.66 -27.82
C ALA A 9 -2.85 -1.28 -26.62
N ARG A 10 -2.85 -0.58 -25.48
CA ARG A 10 -2.26 -1.12 -24.25
C ARG A 10 -2.98 -2.41 -23.87
N PRO A 11 -2.26 -3.45 -23.39
CA PRO A 11 -2.91 -4.67 -22.92
C PRO A 11 -3.91 -4.32 -21.81
N SER A 12 -5.09 -4.92 -21.83
CA SER A 12 -6.13 -4.69 -20.82
C SER A 12 -5.87 -5.42 -19.49
N SER A 13 -4.90 -6.34 -19.49
CA SER A 13 -4.58 -7.22 -18.37
C SER A 13 -3.11 -7.65 -18.41
N VAL A 14 -2.61 -8.05 -17.24
CA VAL A 14 -1.26 -8.60 -17.02
C VAL A 14 -1.32 -9.76 -16.03
N LYS A 15 -0.23 -10.52 -15.91
CA LYS A 15 -0.04 -11.39 -14.75
C LYS A 15 0.04 -10.56 -13.48
N PHE A 16 -0.55 -11.07 -12.39
CA PHE A 16 -0.55 -10.36 -11.12
C PHE A 16 0.87 -9.97 -10.71
N ARG A 17 1.01 -8.70 -10.35
CA ARG A 17 2.24 -8.06 -9.88
C ARG A 17 1.86 -6.78 -9.15
N MET A 18 2.82 -6.15 -8.49
CA MET A 18 2.63 -4.78 -8.03
C MET A 18 2.35 -3.84 -9.22
N PRO A 19 1.30 -2.99 -9.14
CA PRO A 19 0.91 -2.08 -10.22
C PRO A 19 1.79 -0.82 -10.23
N THR A 20 3.09 -1.02 -10.26
CA THR A 20 4.17 -0.01 -10.21
C THR A 20 5.32 -0.47 -11.10
N ARG A 21 6.26 0.43 -11.38
CA ARG A 21 7.43 0.18 -12.24
C ARG A 21 8.20 -1.07 -11.79
N ASP A 22 8.56 -1.08 -10.51
CA ASP A 22 9.29 -2.17 -9.87
C ASP A 22 8.33 -3.09 -9.11
N ASN A 23 8.54 -4.41 -9.18
CA ASN A 23 7.68 -5.41 -8.53
C ASN A 23 8.03 -5.59 -7.05
N LEU A 24 8.06 -4.50 -6.27
CA LEU A 24 8.46 -4.53 -4.86
C LEU A 24 7.23 -4.67 -3.94
N VAL A 25 7.19 -5.77 -3.19
CA VAL A 25 6.11 -6.12 -2.27
C VAL A 25 6.31 -5.38 -0.96
N PRO A 26 5.30 -4.66 -0.42
CA PRO A 26 5.37 -4.09 0.91
C PRO A 26 5.32 -5.22 1.96
N ILE A 27 6.20 -5.13 2.95
CA ILE A 27 6.35 -6.10 4.04
C ILE A 27 6.22 -5.33 5.36
N ARG A 28 5.34 -5.82 6.24
CA ARG A 28 5.28 -5.37 7.64
C ARG A 28 5.71 -6.47 8.58
N VAL A 29 6.68 -6.17 9.43
CA VAL A 29 7.10 -7.07 10.51
C VAL A 29 6.64 -6.46 11.82
N ASP A 30 5.88 -7.22 12.59
CA ASP A 30 5.46 -6.87 13.94
C ASP A 30 5.58 -8.11 14.81
N VAL A 31 6.71 -8.23 15.52
CA VAL A 31 7.07 -9.42 16.28
C VAL A 31 7.40 -9.04 17.72
N GLU A 32 6.86 -9.81 18.65
CA GLU A 32 7.09 -9.64 20.07
C GLU A 32 7.67 -10.93 20.66
N VAL A 33 8.77 -10.80 21.39
CA VAL A 33 9.47 -11.92 22.01
C VAL A 33 10.00 -11.48 23.36
N ASP A 34 9.64 -12.22 24.41
CA ASP A 34 10.07 -11.98 25.79
C ASP A 34 9.83 -10.54 26.28
N GLY A 35 8.73 -9.91 25.83
CA GLY A 35 8.35 -8.53 26.17
C GLY A 35 9.09 -7.44 25.41
N GLN A 36 10.00 -7.80 24.50
CA GLN A 36 10.59 -6.88 23.54
C GLN A 36 9.82 -6.97 22.22
N ARG A 37 9.61 -5.83 21.54
CA ARG A 37 8.88 -5.77 20.27
C ARG A 37 9.72 -5.14 19.18
N TYR A 38 9.68 -5.71 17.98
CA TYR A 38 10.27 -5.16 16.78
C TYR A 38 9.15 -4.90 15.78
N ARG A 39 9.01 -3.63 15.38
CA ARG A 39 8.09 -3.19 14.33
C ARG A 39 8.87 -2.52 13.23
N ASP A 40 8.61 -2.91 12.00
CA ASP A 40 9.25 -2.33 10.82
C ASP A 40 8.36 -2.51 9.58
N ALA A 41 8.56 -1.64 8.59
CA ALA A 41 7.85 -1.68 7.33
C ALA A 41 8.81 -1.31 6.19
N PHE A 42 8.96 -2.19 5.22
CA PHE A 42 9.90 -2.04 4.11
C PHE A 42 9.38 -2.72 2.86
N THR A 43 10.09 -2.59 1.75
CA THR A 43 9.74 -3.27 0.49
C THR A 43 10.71 -4.41 0.19
N TRP A 44 10.22 -5.48 -0.44
CA TRP A 44 11.03 -6.64 -0.80
C TRP A 44 10.81 -7.05 -2.26
N ASN A 45 11.89 -7.46 -2.95
CA ASN A 45 11.76 -8.05 -4.27
C ASN A 45 11.36 -9.53 -4.15
N PRO A 46 10.17 -9.94 -4.62
CA PRO A 46 9.67 -11.31 -4.45
C PRO A 46 10.48 -12.35 -5.24
N CYS A 47 11.32 -11.91 -6.19
CA CYS A 47 12.23 -12.76 -6.93
C CYS A 47 13.56 -13.04 -6.19
N ASP A 48 13.85 -12.33 -5.10
CA ASP A 48 15.06 -12.57 -4.32
C ASP A 48 14.98 -13.92 -3.59
N PRO A 49 16.12 -14.64 -3.45
CA PRO A 49 16.15 -15.93 -2.79
C PRO A 49 15.96 -15.80 -1.27
N ASP A 50 15.40 -16.83 -0.63
CA ASP A 50 15.18 -16.88 0.83
C ASP A 50 16.45 -16.64 1.66
N SER A 51 17.64 -16.90 1.10
CA SER A 51 18.93 -16.58 1.74
C SER A 51 19.11 -15.09 2.05
N GLU A 52 18.52 -14.20 1.24
CA GLU A 52 18.55 -12.76 1.50
C GLU A 52 17.66 -12.39 2.69
N ILE A 53 16.50 -13.04 2.84
CA ILE A 53 15.61 -12.84 3.99
C ILE A 53 16.31 -13.29 5.28
N ILE A 54 16.99 -14.44 5.24
CA ILE A 54 17.80 -14.94 6.37
C ILE A 54 18.92 -13.95 6.72
N SER A 55 19.59 -13.42 5.71
CA SER A 55 20.69 -12.47 5.91
C SER A 55 20.19 -11.14 6.47
N PHE A 56 19.05 -10.64 5.99
CA PHE A 56 18.35 -9.47 6.54
C PHE A 56 18.01 -9.70 8.02
N ALA A 57 17.23 -10.74 8.34
CA ALA A 57 16.79 -11.01 9.71
C ALA A 57 17.96 -11.14 10.70
N LYS A 58 19.06 -11.80 10.30
CA LYS A 58 20.27 -11.91 11.14
C LYS A 58 20.99 -10.57 11.33
N ARG A 59 21.11 -9.76 10.28
CA ARG A 59 21.73 -8.43 10.35
C ARG A 59 20.89 -7.50 11.22
N THR A 60 19.59 -7.42 10.98
CA THR A 60 18.66 -6.62 11.78
C THR A 60 18.71 -7.00 13.26
N ALA A 61 18.62 -8.30 13.59
CA ALA A 61 18.72 -8.73 14.99
C ALA A 61 20.06 -8.35 15.63
N LYS A 62 21.16 -8.43 14.88
CA LYS A 62 22.49 -8.03 15.36
C LYS A 62 22.59 -6.51 15.57
N ASP A 63 22.16 -5.72 14.60
CA ASP A 63 22.31 -4.26 14.57
C ASP A 63 21.45 -3.61 15.66
N LEU A 64 20.23 -4.14 15.86
CA LEU A 64 19.30 -3.71 16.90
C LEU A 64 19.51 -4.41 18.25
N LYS A 65 20.52 -5.29 18.35
CA LYS A 65 20.83 -6.09 19.57
C LYS A 65 19.62 -6.87 20.10
N LEU A 66 18.81 -7.41 19.19
CA LEU A 66 17.65 -8.24 19.51
C LEU A 66 18.10 -9.65 19.90
N PRO A 67 17.37 -10.31 20.83
CA PRO A 67 17.53 -11.73 21.13
C PRO A 67 17.47 -12.63 19.89
N ALA A 68 18.23 -13.73 19.88
CA ALA A 68 18.37 -14.61 18.72
C ALA A 68 17.05 -15.28 18.27
N ASN A 69 16.07 -15.38 19.17
CA ASN A 69 14.73 -15.89 18.92
C ASN A 69 13.84 -14.94 18.09
N PHE A 70 14.24 -13.68 17.87
CA PHE A 70 13.58 -12.79 16.90
C PHE A 70 13.77 -13.24 15.46
N VAL A 71 14.96 -13.79 15.12
CA VAL A 71 15.30 -14.19 13.74
C VAL A 71 14.25 -15.14 13.13
N PRO A 72 13.86 -16.27 13.77
CA PRO A 72 12.83 -17.15 13.20
C PRO A 72 11.45 -16.47 13.09
N GLN A 73 11.09 -15.55 13.99
CA GLN A 73 9.82 -14.83 13.93
C GLN A 73 9.79 -13.85 12.75
N MET A 74 10.88 -13.09 12.54
CA MET A 74 11.02 -12.22 11.36
C MET A 74 10.97 -13.01 10.06
N LEU A 75 11.70 -14.13 9.99
CA LEU A 75 11.68 -15.02 8.82
C LEU A 75 10.26 -15.49 8.51
N HIS A 76 9.55 -16.01 9.51
CA HIS A 76 8.19 -16.50 9.34
C HIS A 76 7.24 -15.40 8.85
N SER A 77 7.32 -14.20 9.43
CA SER A 77 6.51 -13.04 9.05
C SER A 77 6.76 -12.61 7.59
N ILE A 78 8.02 -12.48 7.18
CA ILE A 78 8.39 -12.04 5.82
C ILE A 78 8.03 -13.11 4.79
N GLN A 79 8.40 -14.36 5.05
CA GLN A 79 8.12 -15.48 4.13
C GLN A 79 6.61 -15.73 3.98
N GLY A 80 5.82 -15.56 5.04
CA GLY A 80 4.36 -15.67 4.99
C GLY A 80 3.74 -14.66 4.02
N GLN A 81 4.11 -13.38 4.15
CA GLN A 81 3.63 -12.30 3.26
C GLN A 81 4.05 -12.52 1.81
N LEU A 82 5.30 -12.95 1.57
CA LEU A 82 5.76 -13.28 0.22
C LEU A 82 5.05 -14.51 -0.36
N ALA A 83 4.77 -15.53 0.44
CA ALA A 83 4.02 -16.70 0.01
C ALA A 83 2.57 -16.34 -0.36
N GLU A 84 1.94 -15.45 0.40
CA GLU A 84 0.63 -14.91 0.07
C GLU A 84 0.66 -14.15 -1.27
N PHE A 85 1.61 -13.23 -1.45
CA PHE A 85 1.79 -12.50 -2.70
C PHE A 85 1.96 -13.45 -3.90
N ARG A 86 2.84 -14.44 -3.77
CA ARG A 86 3.13 -15.46 -4.81
C ARG A 86 1.90 -16.32 -5.14
N SER A 87 0.94 -16.47 -4.23
CA SER A 87 -0.31 -17.21 -4.48
C SER A 87 -1.21 -16.56 -5.54
N TYR A 88 -0.96 -15.28 -5.86
CA TYR A 88 -1.68 -14.54 -6.89
C TYR A 88 -0.92 -14.43 -8.22
N GLU A 89 0.40 -14.64 -8.28
CA GLU A 89 1.23 -14.41 -9.50
C GLU A 89 0.74 -15.13 -10.77
N GLY A 90 0.12 -16.31 -10.62
CA GLY A 90 -0.45 -17.07 -11.74
C GLY A 90 -1.73 -16.45 -12.34
N GLU A 91 -2.39 -15.56 -11.60
CA GLU A 91 -3.67 -14.96 -11.94
C GLU A 91 -3.54 -13.80 -12.92
N GLU A 92 -4.65 -13.48 -13.57
CA GLU A 92 -4.77 -12.34 -14.45
C GLU A 92 -5.32 -11.14 -13.67
N MET A 93 -4.58 -10.03 -13.70
CA MET A 93 -4.96 -8.75 -13.10
C MET A 93 -5.35 -7.78 -14.22
N GLN A 94 -6.49 -7.12 -14.08
CA GLN A 94 -6.93 -6.10 -15.05
C GLN A 94 -6.15 -4.79 -14.81
N ILE A 95 -5.58 -4.23 -15.87
CA ILE A 95 -4.87 -2.94 -15.87
C ILE A 95 -5.60 -1.94 -16.76
N ARG A 96 -6.87 -1.71 -16.43
CA ARG A 96 -7.66 -0.65 -17.06
C ARG A 96 -7.31 0.67 -16.39
N GLU A 97 -7.45 1.78 -17.11
CA GLU A 97 -7.38 3.13 -16.53
C GLU A 97 -8.35 3.18 -15.34
N LYS A 98 -7.77 3.22 -14.13
CA LYS A 98 -8.49 3.14 -12.87
C LYS A 98 -7.75 4.03 -11.89
N ILE A 99 -8.23 5.26 -11.81
CA ILE A 99 -7.73 6.22 -10.83
C ILE A 99 -8.39 5.92 -9.48
N VAL A 100 -7.63 5.89 -8.40
CA VAL A 100 -8.13 5.66 -7.05
C VAL A 100 -7.61 6.74 -6.11
N PRO A 101 -8.38 7.14 -5.09
CA PRO A 101 -7.83 7.93 -4.01
C PRO A 101 -6.94 7.05 -3.14
N LEU A 102 -5.69 7.44 -2.94
CA LEU A 102 -4.82 6.92 -1.90
C LEU A 102 -4.78 7.93 -0.76
N LYS A 103 -4.72 7.43 0.48
CA LYS A 103 -4.63 8.27 1.68
C LYS A 103 -3.43 7.85 2.49
N ILE A 104 -2.64 8.81 2.94
CA ILE A 104 -1.57 8.58 3.91
C ILE A 104 -1.96 9.29 5.20
N ASP A 105 -1.80 8.59 6.32
CA ASP A 105 -1.91 9.11 7.67
C ASP A 105 -0.86 8.38 8.49
N LEU A 106 0.33 8.98 8.54
CA LEU A 106 1.53 8.33 9.05
C LEU A 106 2.15 9.21 10.13
N ARG A 107 2.57 8.56 11.21
CA ARG A 107 3.43 9.15 12.24
C ARG A 107 4.76 8.42 12.23
N ILE A 108 5.82 9.15 11.91
CA ILE A 108 7.20 8.66 11.90
C ILE A 108 7.99 9.57 12.81
N ASN A 109 8.54 9.01 13.89
CA ASN A 109 9.23 9.78 14.92
C ASN A 109 8.35 10.94 15.42
N ASN A 110 8.83 12.17 15.22
CA ASN A 110 8.16 13.41 15.57
C ASN A 110 7.31 13.99 14.43
N THR A 111 7.28 13.38 13.25
CA THR A 111 6.59 13.92 12.06
C THR A 111 5.28 13.16 11.82
N VAL A 112 4.18 13.89 11.78
CA VAL A 112 2.87 13.40 11.31
C VAL A 112 2.63 13.96 9.93
N ILE A 113 2.39 13.08 8.95
CA ILE A 113 2.01 13.45 7.60
C ILE A 113 0.64 12.86 7.26
N ARG A 114 -0.26 13.74 6.81
CA ARG A 114 -1.59 13.39 6.34
C ARG A 114 -1.81 13.98 4.96
N ASP A 115 -2.13 13.14 3.98
CA ASP A 115 -2.42 13.59 2.63
C ASP A 115 -3.37 12.59 1.94
N GLN A 116 -4.00 13.05 0.87
CA GLN A 116 -4.75 12.21 -0.04
C GLN A 116 -4.54 12.70 -1.46
N PHE A 117 -4.20 11.76 -2.34
CA PHE A 117 -3.94 12.02 -3.75
C PHE A 117 -4.60 10.96 -4.63
N LEU A 118 -4.62 11.22 -5.93
CA LEU A 118 -5.19 10.31 -6.91
C LEU A 118 -4.07 9.52 -7.58
N TRP A 119 -4.24 8.21 -7.69
CA TRP A 119 -3.25 7.30 -8.27
C TRP A 119 -3.87 6.47 -9.39
N ASP A 120 -3.23 6.42 -10.57
CA ASP A 120 -3.66 5.54 -11.66
C ASP A 120 -3.01 4.16 -11.52
N ILE A 121 -3.82 3.15 -11.20
CA ILE A 121 -3.38 1.76 -11.05
C ILE A 121 -3.01 1.15 -12.40
N GLY A 122 -3.56 1.67 -13.50
CA GLY A 122 -3.21 1.25 -14.85
C GLY A 122 -1.82 1.72 -15.29
N ASN A 123 -1.23 2.69 -14.60
CA ASN A 123 0.10 3.20 -14.89
C ASN A 123 1.18 2.32 -14.22
N LEU A 124 1.58 1.28 -14.93
CA LEU A 124 2.66 0.37 -14.49
C LEU A 124 4.04 1.02 -14.50
N ASP A 125 4.22 2.25 -14.99
CA ASP A 125 5.49 2.99 -14.94
C ASP A 125 5.59 3.90 -13.70
N SER A 126 4.57 3.89 -12.84
CA SER A 126 4.55 4.70 -11.61
C SER A 126 5.59 4.24 -10.57
N ASP A 127 6.21 5.20 -9.89
CA ASP A 127 7.27 5.00 -8.91
C ASP A 127 6.87 5.65 -7.55
N PRO A 128 6.35 4.86 -6.58
CA PRO A 128 6.01 5.34 -5.24
C PRO A 128 7.18 5.99 -4.50
N GLU A 129 8.41 5.50 -4.68
CA GLU A 129 9.58 6.05 -4.02
C GLU A 129 9.97 7.41 -4.59
N GLU A 130 9.86 7.61 -5.90
CA GLU A 130 10.07 8.92 -6.54
C GLU A 130 9.00 9.93 -6.13
N PHE A 131 7.73 9.49 -6.09
CA PHE A 131 6.64 10.33 -5.58
C PHE A 131 6.89 10.74 -4.12
N ALA A 132 7.25 9.79 -3.25
CA ALA A 132 7.49 10.05 -1.84
C ALA A 132 8.68 11.01 -1.61
N ARG A 133 9.79 10.84 -2.34
CA ARG A 133 10.93 11.76 -2.29
C ARG A 133 10.52 13.19 -2.67
N THR A 134 9.81 13.32 -3.80
CA THR A 134 9.35 14.62 -4.29
C THR A 134 8.41 15.29 -3.28
N LEU A 135 7.48 14.53 -2.70
CA LEU A 135 6.56 15.04 -1.67
C LEU A 135 7.32 15.52 -0.42
N CYS A 136 8.32 14.78 0.04
CA CYS A 136 9.17 15.21 1.15
C CYS A 136 9.96 16.47 0.83
N ASP A 137 10.55 16.56 -0.37
CA ASP A 137 11.30 17.74 -0.81
C ASP A 137 10.42 18.99 -0.88
N ASP A 138 9.24 18.86 -1.49
CA ASP A 138 8.25 19.94 -1.65
C ASP A 138 7.72 20.46 -0.31
N LEU A 139 7.58 19.57 0.69
CA LEU A 139 7.10 19.89 2.04
C LEU A 139 8.24 20.19 3.03
N ASN A 140 9.49 20.19 2.55
CA ASN A 140 10.69 20.38 3.36
C ASN A 140 10.79 19.41 4.56
N ILE A 141 10.37 18.17 4.38
CA ILE A 141 10.51 17.11 5.37
C ILE A 141 11.94 16.58 5.34
N THR A 142 12.68 16.77 6.43
CA THR A 142 14.10 16.39 6.52
C THR A 142 14.34 15.04 7.16
N ASP A 143 13.33 14.44 7.81
CA ASP A 143 13.44 13.12 8.42
C ASP A 143 13.57 12.04 7.32
N PRO A 144 14.70 11.32 7.23
CA PRO A 144 14.95 10.37 6.16
C PRO A 144 14.02 9.15 6.20
N GLU A 145 13.36 8.87 7.33
CA GLU A 145 12.47 7.72 7.49
C GLU A 145 11.06 7.99 6.92
N VAL A 146 10.68 9.26 6.73
CA VAL A 146 9.33 9.62 6.28
C VAL A 146 9.10 9.22 4.82
N GLY A 147 10.06 9.49 3.92
CA GLY A 147 9.94 9.13 2.51
C GLY A 147 9.72 7.63 2.27
N PRO A 148 10.57 6.74 2.81
CA PRO A 148 10.35 5.30 2.78
C PRO A 148 8.99 4.86 3.34
N ALA A 149 8.56 5.42 4.48
CA ALA A 149 7.26 5.10 5.08
C ALA A 149 6.07 5.47 4.17
N ILE A 150 6.13 6.62 3.49
CA ILE A 150 5.12 7.02 2.49
C ILE A 150 5.10 6.03 1.32
N ALA A 151 6.27 5.68 0.78
CA ALA A 151 6.36 4.75 -0.35
C ALA A 151 5.79 3.37 0.00
N VAL A 152 6.11 2.84 1.19
CA VAL A 152 5.55 1.59 1.71
C VAL A 152 4.02 1.70 1.85
N SER A 153 3.51 2.79 2.44
CA SER A 153 2.05 3.00 2.60
C SER A 153 1.30 3.07 1.27
N ILE A 154 1.89 3.68 0.24
CA ILE A 154 1.34 3.67 -1.12
C ILE A 154 1.30 2.24 -1.66
N ARG A 155 2.42 1.51 -1.56
CA ARG A 155 2.52 0.12 -2.05
C ARG A 155 1.54 -0.79 -1.33
N GLU A 156 1.31 -0.62 -0.04
CA GLU A 156 0.32 -1.39 0.73
C GLU A 156 -1.09 -1.24 0.16
N GLN A 157 -1.54 -0.01 -0.04
CA GLN A 157 -2.85 0.26 -0.62
C GLN A 157 -2.96 -0.28 -2.05
N LEU A 158 -1.90 -0.16 -2.86
CA LEU A 158 -1.88 -0.70 -4.21
C LEU A 158 -1.95 -2.24 -4.23
N TYR A 159 -1.23 -2.91 -3.33
CA TYR A 159 -1.29 -4.36 -3.17
C TYR A 159 -2.69 -4.83 -2.76
N GLU A 160 -3.32 -4.15 -1.80
CA GLU A 160 -4.68 -4.44 -1.36
C GLU A 160 -5.67 -4.33 -2.53
N ILE A 161 -5.62 -3.22 -3.28
CA ILE A 161 -6.54 -3.01 -4.41
C ILE A 161 -6.32 -4.05 -5.51
N ALA A 162 -5.07 -4.40 -5.80
CA ALA A 162 -4.72 -5.40 -6.81
C ALA A 162 -5.20 -6.81 -6.41
N SER A 163 -4.92 -7.23 -5.19
CA SER A 163 -5.28 -8.56 -4.67
C SER A 163 -6.80 -8.73 -4.50
N GLN A 164 -7.51 -7.69 -4.05
CA GLN A 164 -8.97 -7.68 -3.99
C GLN A 164 -9.61 -7.77 -5.38
N SER A 165 -9.04 -7.06 -6.37
CA SER A 165 -9.49 -7.14 -7.76
C SER A 165 -9.42 -8.58 -8.29
N VAL A 166 -8.29 -9.27 -8.09
CA VAL A 166 -8.11 -10.66 -8.50
C VAL A 166 -9.04 -11.60 -7.74
N SER A 167 -9.16 -11.43 -6.43
CA SER A 167 -10.05 -12.24 -5.59
C SER A 167 -11.52 -12.11 -6.01
N ALA A 168 -11.98 -10.90 -6.30
CA ALA A 168 -13.34 -10.66 -6.80
C ALA A 168 -13.60 -11.35 -8.14
N MET A 169 -12.62 -11.34 -9.06
CA MET A 169 -12.74 -12.04 -10.34
C MET A 169 -12.79 -13.57 -10.17
N ARG A 170 -11.97 -14.13 -9.28
CA ARG A 170 -12.01 -15.56 -8.92
C ARG A 170 -13.39 -15.97 -8.40
N GLU A 171 -13.98 -15.18 -7.50
CA GLU A 171 -15.32 -15.44 -6.98
C GLU A 171 -16.40 -15.32 -8.06
N ALA A 172 -16.35 -14.28 -8.90
CA ALA A 172 -17.30 -14.12 -10.00
C ALA A 172 -17.26 -15.31 -10.99
N ALA A 173 -16.07 -15.83 -11.30
CA ALA A 173 -15.89 -17.01 -12.14
C ALA A 173 -16.45 -18.29 -11.49
N ARG A 174 -16.36 -18.43 -10.17
CA ARG A 174 -16.95 -19.55 -9.41
C ARG A 174 -18.48 -19.48 -9.40
N VAL A 175 -19.04 -18.30 -9.18
CA VAL A 175 -20.50 -18.07 -9.17
C VAL A 175 -21.10 -18.29 -10.57
N SER A 176 -20.41 -17.82 -11.62
CA SER A 176 -20.82 -18.05 -13.01
C SER A 176 -20.89 -19.55 -13.37
N LYS A 177 -20.03 -20.37 -12.76
CA LYS A 177 -20.07 -21.84 -12.91
C LYS A 177 -21.13 -22.53 -12.02
N LYS A 178 -21.65 -21.86 -10.98
CA LYS A 178 -22.50 -22.46 -9.93
C LYS A 178 -23.99 -22.10 -9.96
N GLY A 179 -24.47 -21.23 -10.87
CA GLY A 179 -25.92 -20.99 -11.04
C GLY A 179 -26.31 -20.91 -12.52
N ARG A 180 -27.08 -21.83 -13.12
CA ARG A 180 -28.44 -22.32 -12.80
C ARG A 180 -28.72 -22.73 -11.34
N ARG A 181 -29.12 -21.74 -10.54
CA ARG A 181 -30.06 -21.74 -9.38
C ARG A 181 -29.58 -20.75 -8.34
N ALA A 182 -30.43 -19.76 -8.07
CA ALA A 182 -30.36 -18.87 -6.90
C ALA A 182 -30.60 -19.69 -5.61
N PRO A 183 -30.15 -19.21 -4.43
CA PRO A 183 -30.86 -18.13 -3.75
C PRO A 183 -29.98 -17.10 -3.03
N GLU A 184 -30.68 -16.08 -2.54
CA GLU A 184 -30.28 -14.88 -1.80
C GLU A 184 -29.40 -15.14 -0.57
N PHE A 185 -28.31 -14.39 -0.44
CA PHE A 185 -27.76 -13.97 0.85
C PHE A 185 -27.09 -12.60 0.68
N ALA A 186 -27.67 -11.59 1.33
CA ALA A 186 -27.06 -10.29 1.50
C ALA A 186 -25.84 -10.43 2.43
N SER A 187 -24.64 -10.37 1.86
CA SER A 187 -23.42 -10.25 2.65
C SER A 187 -23.20 -8.77 2.97
N ASN A 188 -23.43 -8.43 4.24
CA ASN A 188 -23.14 -7.11 4.79
C ASN A 188 -21.64 -7.03 5.12
N SER A 189 -20.80 -6.90 4.10
CA SER A 189 -19.40 -6.50 4.31
C SER A 189 -19.33 -4.98 4.38
N LYS A 190 -19.03 -4.46 5.58
CA LYS A 190 -18.44 -3.13 5.76
C LYS A 190 -17.04 -3.14 5.16
N ALA A 191 -16.94 -3.32 3.84
CA ALA A 191 -15.77 -2.98 3.08
C ALA A 191 -15.78 -1.46 2.88
N MET A 192 -14.61 -0.85 2.99
CA MET A 192 -14.37 0.58 2.92
C MET A 192 -14.73 1.14 1.53
N ASN A 193 -16.02 1.21 1.22
CA ASN A 193 -16.58 1.81 0.02
C ASN A 193 -16.63 3.33 0.18
N ASN A 194 -15.45 3.94 0.28
CA ASN A 194 -15.26 5.34 -0.09
C ASN A 194 -14.63 5.40 -1.50
N SER A 195 -15.12 4.56 -2.41
CA SER A 195 -14.98 4.82 -3.84
C SER A 195 -15.73 6.13 -4.13
N LEU A 196 -15.03 7.25 -3.99
CA LEU A 196 -15.38 8.48 -4.69
C LEU A 196 -15.74 8.08 -6.11
N ASP A 197 -16.99 8.29 -6.51
CA ASP A 197 -17.52 7.90 -7.81
C ASP A 197 -16.71 8.60 -8.90
N LEU A 198 -15.69 7.89 -9.38
CA LEU A 198 -14.59 8.41 -10.16
C LEU A 198 -15.04 8.82 -11.57
N PHE A 199 -16.16 8.24 -12.02
CA PHE A 199 -16.88 8.67 -13.22
C PHE A 199 -17.30 10.15 -13.14
N LYS A 200 -17.44 10.72 -11.93
CA LYS A 200 -17.70 12.16 -11.74
C LYS A 200 -16.47 13.04 -11.94
N TYR A 201 -15.25 12.53 -11.75
CA TYR A 201 -14.02 13.32 -11.86
C TYR A 201 -13.45 13.32 -13.27
N PHE A 202 -13.51 12.19 -14.00
CA PHE A 202 -12.83 12.03 -15.30
C PHE A 202 -13.76 11.66 -16.48
N GLY A 203 -15.08 11.69 -16.30
CA GLY A 203 -16.02 11.54 -17.42
C GLY A 203 -16.02 12.74 -18.39
N SER A 204 -16.84 12.71 -19.44
CA SER A 204 -17.01 13.82 -20.40
C SER A 204 -17.53 15.14 -19.82
N LYS A 205 -17.90 15.15 -18.53
CA LYS A 205 -18.24 16.33 -17.72
C LYS A 205 -17.22 16.62 -16.61
N GLY A 206 -16.09 15.92 -16.60
CA GLY A 206 -15.00 16.08 -15.65
C GLY A 206 -14.27 17.41 -15.85
N SER A 207 -13.74 17.95 -14.76
CA SER A 207 -12.96 19.19 -14.76
C SER A 207 -11.54 18.87 -14.32
N VAL A 208 -10.54 19.41 -15.02
CA VAL A 208 -9.12 19.35 -14.60
C VAL A 208 -8.88 20.16 -13.31
N VAL A 209 -9.78 21.07 -12.97
CA VAL A 209 -9.77 21.82 -11.70
C VAL A 209 -10.74 21.19 -10.72
N ARG A 210 -10.23 20.80 -9.54
CA ARG A 210 -11.05 20.29 -8.42
C ARG A 210 -11.99 21.39 -7.90
N LYS A 211 -13.16 21.00 -7.40
CA LYS A 211 -14.09 21.95 -6.79
C LYS A 211 -13.45 22.55 -5.55
N ARG A 212 -13.59 23.85 -5.33
CA ARG A 212 -13.00 24.56 -4.17
C ARG A 212 -13.33 23.89 -2.83
N LYS A 213 -14.55 23.39 -2.68
CA LYS A 213 -15.00 22.68 -1.48
C LYS A 213 -14.33 21.33 -1.23
N GLU A 214 -13.52 20.83 -2.16
CA GLU A 214 -12.79 19.55 -2.04
C GLU A 214 -11.29 19.79 -1.86
N TRP A 215 -10.79 21.03 -1.96
CA TRP A 215 -9.36 21.31 -1.92
C TRP A 215 -8.70 20.86 -0.62
N TYR A 216 -9.36 21.08 0.52
CA TYR A 216 -8.86 20.66 1.84
C TYR A 216 -8.68 19.13 1.97
N LEU A 217 -9.31 18.34 1.09
CA LEU A 217 -9.15 16.88 1.08
C LEU A 217 -7.89 16.43 0.33
N TYR A 218 -7.20 17.32 -0.39
CA TYR A 218 -6.03 17.00 -1.21
C TYR A 218 -4.87 17.95 -0.91
N GLU A 219 -4.92 18.58 0.27
CA GLU A 219 -3.87 19.44 0.79
C GLU A 219 -3.07 18.60 1.79
N PRO A 220 -1.75 18.41 1.58
CA PRO A 220 -0.92 17.70 2.53
C PRO A 220 -0.80 18.52 3.83
N VAL A 221 -0.93 17.83 4.95
CA VAL A 221 -0.77 18.38 6.30
C VAL A 221 0.43 17.71 6.92
N VAL A 222 1.39 18.51 7.39
CA VAL A 222 2.58 18.06 8.09
C VAL A 222 2.64 18.74 9.44
N ASP A 223 2.62 17.95 10.51
CA ASP A 223 2.72 18.42 11.88
C ASP A 223 4.00 17.84 12.51
N VAL A 224 4.80 18.68 13.17
CA VAL A 224 5.97 18.23 13.95
C VAL A 224 5.62 18.25 15.43
N ILE A 225 5.52 17.06 16.02
CA ILE A 225 5.18 16.83 17.42
C ILE A 225 6.40 17.15 18.30
N THR A 226 6.20 17.95 19.33
CA THR A 226 7.24 18.25 20.32
C THR A 226 7.51 17.05 21.23
N ASN A 227 8.72 16.94 21.81
CA ASN A 227 9.07 15.81 22.67
C ASN A 227 8.15 15.63 23.90
N GLU A 228 7.52 16.71 24.38
CA GLU A 228 6.55 16.66 25.48
C GLU A 228 5.22 16.00 25.05
N GLU A 229 4.80 16.24 23.81
CA GLU A 229 3.57 15.68 23.25
C GLU A 229 3.74 14.21 22.82
N VAL A 230 4.95 13.82 22.35
CA VAL A 230 5.27 12.44 21.93
C VAL A 230 4.92 11.41 23.01
N GLY A 231 5.33 11.66 24.26
CA GLY A 231 5.09 10.72 25.37
C GLY A 231 3.60 10.56 25.71
N VAL A 232 2.79 11.59 25.48
CA VAL A 232 1.33 11.54 25.70
C VAL A 232 0.65 10.75 24.59
N THR A 233 1.05 10.98 23.33
CA THR A 233 0.52 10.24 22.18
C THR A 233 0.90 8.77 22.23
N ASP A 234 2.15 8.42 22.58
CA ASP A 234 2.61 7.03 22.65
C ASP A 234 1.86 6.24 23.72
N ALA A 235 1.65 6.83 24.90
CA ALA A 235 0.85 6.23 25.96
C ALA A 235 -0.61 5.99 25.51
N THR A 236 -1.16 6.90 24.72
CA THR A 236 -2.53 6.79 24.21
C THR A 236 -2.65 5.72 23.11
N GLU A 237 -1.68 5.67 22.18
CA GLU A 237 -1.61 4.65 21.13
C GLU A 237 -1.41 3.25 21.72
N GLU A 238 -0.58 3.11 22.76
CA GLU A 238 -0.36 1.83 23.44
C GLU A 238 -1.62 1.34 24.16
N ILE A 239 -2.38 2.24 24.81
CA ILE A 239 -3.68 1.91 25.41
C ILE A 239 -4.69 1.47 24.34
N ASN A 240 -4.77 2.19 23.21
CA ASN A 240 -5.68 1.85 22.12
C ASN A 240 -5.30 0.51 21.47
N SER A 241 -4.01 0.24 21.32
CA SER A 241 -3.49 -1.03 20.78
C SER A 241 -3.78 -2.24 21.67
N ARG A 242 -3.93 -2.04 22.99
CA ARG A 242 -4.28 -3.09 23.96
C ARG A 242 -5.79 -3.34 24.07
N ASN A 243 -6.60 -2.38 23.63
CA ASN A 243 -8.06 -2.42 23.75
C ASN A 243 -8.79 -2.79 22.44
N ALA A 244 -8.05 -2.93 21.34
CA ALA A 244 -8.54 -3.37 20.02
C ALA A 244 -8.27 -4.88 19.83
#